data_AF-A0A147EWG7-F1
#
_entry.id   AF-A0A147EWG7-F1
#
_cell.length_a   1.000
_cell.length_b   1.000
_cell.length_c   1.000
_cell.angle_alpha   90.00
_cell.angle_beta   90.00
_cell.angle_gamma   90.00
#
_symmetry.space_group_name_H-M   'P 1'
#
loop_
_entity.id
_entity.type
_entity.pdbx_description
1 polymer ?
#
loop_
_entity_poly.entity_id
_entity_poly.type
_entity_poly.pdbx_seq_one_letter_code
_entity_poly.pdbx_strand_id
1 'polypeptide(L)'
;MSELEDRFTEAVAAIGGVLKRHGFRKKRYVWTRVGDGIVHEIDVQRSHGNSAGSVRFYVNARAYVAEFDRAIGRTLPDDPTRANAQFETRFEEVSDWPTDRVDVERDADALGTALPAAIEQVVAHLDGITDAPSLARTLRESGFVLDDDLFAWYCATGRTDDARAQFGAARDRFGAEERWPRLAARFEEAALEYGISLP
;
A
#
# COMPACT_ATOMS: atom_id res chain seq x y z
N MET A 1 -24.87 7.44 22.25
CA MET A 1 -24.09 7.31 21.00
C MET A 1 -25.08 7.50 19.86
N SER A 2 -24.73 8.18 18.76
CA SER A 2 -25.67 8.26 17.62
C SER A 2 -25.69 6.94 16.88
N GLU A 3 -26.80 6.62 16.21
CA GLU A 3 -26.94 5.38 15.43
C GLU A 3 -25.81 5.21 14.38
N LEU A 4 -25.37 6.30 13.76
CA LEU A 4 -24.24 6.27 12.81
C LEU A 4 -22.89 5.94 13.48
N GLU A 5 -22.69 6.35 14.73
CA GLU A 5 -21.48 6.00 15.50
C GLU A 5 -21.52 4.54 15.96
N ASP A 6 -22.71 4.00 16.26
CA ASP A 6 -22.90 2.58 16.52
C ASP A 6 -22.59 1.75 15.26
N ARG A 7 -23.13 2.13 14.10
CA ARG A 7 -22.81 1.48 12.80
C ARG A 7 -21.34 1.56 12.43
N PHE A 8 -20.69 2.69 12.68
CA PHE A 8 -19.24 2.80 12.50
C PHE A 8 -18.48 1.81 13.39
N THR A 9 -18.90 1.70 14.65
CA THR A 9 -18.29 0.77 15.61
C THR A 9 -18.49 -0.68 15.17
N GLU A 10 -19.68 -1.03 14.67
CA GLU A 10 -19.99 -2.33 14.11
C GLU A 10 -19.14 -2.64 12.86
N ALA A 11 -19.00 -1.70 11.93
CA ALA A 11 -18.15 -1.85 10.76
C ALA A 11 -16.69 -2.10 11.16
N VAL A 12 -16.15 -1.32 12.10
CA VAL A 12 -14.80 -1.50 12.65
C VAL A 12 -14.65 -2.86 13.35
N ALA A 13 -15.69 -3.34 14.03
CA ALA A 13 -15.69 -4.66 14.65
C ALA A 13 -15.71 -5.78 13.60
N ALA A 14 -16.49 -5.62 12.53
CA ALA A 14 -16.55 -6.56 11.42
C ALA A 14 -15.20 -6.70 10.70
N ILE A 15 -14.56 -5.57 10.36
CA ILE A 15 -13.18 -5.52 9.84
C ILE A 15 -12.24 -6.25 10.80
N GLY A 16 -12.29 -5.89 12.09
CA GLY A 16 -11.43 -6.50 13.10
C GLY A 16 -11.62 -8.00 13.28
N GLY A 17 -12.85 -8.52 13.07
CA GLY A 17 -13.17 -9.94 13.09
C GLY A 17 -12.50 -10.72 11.96
N VAL A 18 -12.43 -10.15 10.76
CA VAL A 18 -11.66 -10.72 9.63
C VAL A 18 -10.16 -10.71 9.97
N LEU A 19 -9.61 -9.55 10.29
CA LEU A 19 -8.17 -9.36 10.48
C LEU A 19 -7.60 -10.22 11.63
N LYS A 20 -8.37 -10.40 12.70
CA LYS A 20 -7.97 -11.27 13.82
C LYS A 20 -7.79 -12.73 13.40
N ARG A 21 -8.62 -13.25 12.49
CA ARG A 21 -8.50 -14.64 11.98
C ARG A 21 -7.21 -14.84 11.18
N HIS A 22 -6.70 -13.77 10.59
CA HIS A 22 -5.47 -13.75 9.79
C HIS A 22 -4.21 -13.36 10.57
N GLY A 23 -4.30 -13.29 11.90
CA GLY A 23 -3.15 -13.06 12.77
C GLY A 23 -2.77 -11.59 12.98
N PHE A 24 -3.57 -10.65 12.49
CA PHE A 24 -3.34 -9.23 12.77
C PHE A 24 -3.66 -8.89 14.23
N ARG A 25 -2.85 -8.02 14.81
CA ARG A 25 -3.03 -7.48 16.16
C ARG A 25 -3.50 -6.04 16.07
N LYS A 26 -4.55 -5.71 16.83
CA LYS A 26 -5.18 -4.38 16.83
C LYS A 26 -4.52 -3.43 17.82
N LYS A 27 -4.27 -2.19 17.39
CA LYS A 27 -3.99 -1.03 18.25
C LYS A 27 -4.77 0.16 17.72
N ARG A 28 -5.80 0.62 18.47
CA ARG A 28 -6.75 1.65 18.02
C ARG A 28 -7.43 1.23 16.71
N TYR A 29 -7.38 2.04 15.66
CA TYR A 29 -7.94 1.74 14.33
C TYR A 29 -6.89 1.18 13.35
N VAL A 30 -5.80 0.65 13.88
CA VAL A 30 -4.70 0.06 13.11
C VAL A 30 -4.59 -1.42 13.47
N TRP A 31 -4.42 -2.26 12.47
CA TRP A 31 -4.19 -3.69 12.60
C TRP A 31 -2.89 -4.03 11.91
N THR A 32 -1.99 -4.68 12.64
CA THR A 32 -0.64 -4.98 12.14
C THR A 32 -0.36 -6.47 12.28
N ARG A 33 0.25 -7.06 11.25
CA ARG A 33 0.79 -8.42 11.25
C ARG A 33 2.25 -8.35 10.87
N VAL A 34 3.12 -8.95 11.69
CA VAL A 34 4.57 -8.90 11.55
C VAL A 34 5.11 -10.32 11.49
N GLY A 35 6.00 -10.61 10.53
CA GLY A 35 6.68 -11.89 10.39
C GLY A 35 7.80 -11.80 9.36
N ASP A 36 8.91 -12.52 9.57
CA ASP A 36 10.01 -12.67 8.60
C ASP A 36 10.54 -11.37 7.96
N GLY A 37 10.58 -10.27 8.72
CA GLY A 37 11.03 -8.96 8.24
C GLY A 37 10.00 -8.22 7.39
N ILE A 38 8.74 -8.68 7.41
CA ILE A 38 7.60 -8.10 6.70
C ILE A 38 6.59 -7.57 7.70
N VAL A 39 6.03 -6.41 7.39
CA VAL A 39 4.92 -5.81 8.14
C VAL A 39 3.77 -5.54 7.20
N HIS A 40 2.63 -6.17 7.48
CA HIS A 40 1.35 -5.83 6.86
C HIS A 40 0.54 -4.99 7.82
N GLU A 41 0.00 -3.89 7.34
CA GLU A 41 -0.84 -2.99 8.12
C GLU A 41 -2.12 -2.68 7.36
N ILE A 42 -3.23 -2.69 8.10
CA ILE A 42 -4.51 -2.16 7.62
C ILE A 42 -4.99 -1.14 8.66
N ASP A 43 -5.37 0.05 8.21
CA ASP A 43 -5.92 1.08 9.08
C ASP A 43 -7.28 1.61 8.61
N VAL A 44 -8.09 2.03 9.58
CA VAL A 44 -9.35 2.72 9.35
C VAL A 44 -9.17 4.20 9.70
N GLN A 45 -9.26 5.05 8.69
CA GLN A 45 -9.12 6.49 8.81
C GLN A 45 -10.46 7.19 8.59
N ARG A 46 -10.96 7.90 9.61
CA ARG A 46 -12.18 8.72 9.44
C ARG A 46 -11.97 9.78 8.37
N SER A 47 -12.98 9.95 7.52
CA SER A 47 -12.99 11.00 6.50
C SER A 47 -13.09 12.39 7.12
N HIS A 48 -12.55 13.39 6.43
CA HIS A 48 -12.72 14.78 6.83
C HIS A 48 -14.17 15.22 6.57
N GLY A 49 -14.74 16.04 7.46
CA GLY A 49 -16.12 16.53 7.32
C GLY A 49 -17.22 15.59 7.84
N ASN A 50 -16.87 14.57 8.62
CA ASN A 50 -17.87 13.79 9.36
C ASN A 50 -18.68 14.71 10.29
N SER A 51 -19.99 14.47 10.36
CA SER A 51 -20.94 15.22 11.18
C SER A 51 -21.93 14.28 11.86
N ALA A 52 -22.85 14.81 12.66
CA ALA A 52 -23.87 14.01 13.33
C ALA A 52 -24.76 13.20 12.36
N GLY A 53 -24.86 13.62 11.10
CA GLY A 53 -25.65 12.94 10.05
C GLY A 53 -24.81 12.36 8.92
N SER A 54 -23.50 12.20 9.07
CA SER A 54 -22.65 11.59 8.04
C SER A 54 -21.36 11.07 8.65
N VAL A 55 -21.17 9.76 8.63
CA VAL A 55 -19.93 9.11 9.08
C VAL A 55 -19.34 8.28 7.95
N ARG A 56 -18.16 8.70 7.50
CA ARG A 56 -17.40 8.04 6.45
C ARG A 56 -15.99 7.71 6.90
N PHE A 57 -15.41 6.66 6.34
CA PHE A 57 -14.01 6.29 6.60
C PHE A 57 -13.35 5.63 5.40
N TYR A 58 -12.04 5.75 5.34
CA TYR A 58 -11.16 5.05 4.41
C TYR A 58 -10.62 3.79 5.08
N VAL A 59 -10.33 2.77 4.29
CA VAL A 59 -9.52 1.63 4.69
C VAL A 59 -8.27 1.63 3.84
N ASN A 60 -7.11 1.76 4.48
CA ASN A 60 -5.82 1.73 3.81
C ASN A 60 -5.13 0.40 4.10
N ALA A 61 -4.38 -0.11 3.14
CA ALA A 61 -3.54 -1.29 3.24
C ALA A 61 -2.10 -0.93 2.93
N ARG A 62 -1.17 -1.37 3.77
CA ARG A 62 0.25 -1.07 3.66
C ARG A 62 1.11 -2.33 3.82
N ALA A 63 2.22 -2.37 3.11
CA ALA A 63 3.24 -3.40 3.29
C ALA A 63 4.64 -2.80 3.39
N TYR A 64 5.39 -3.29 4.36
CA TYR A 64 6.82 -3.05 4.50
C TYR A 64 7.59 -4.36 4.36
N VAL A 65 8.68 -4.36 3.58
CA VAL A 65 9.59 -5.51 3.42
C VAL A 65 11.03 -5.08 3.69
N ALA A 66 11.61 -5.56 4.79
CA ALA A 66 12.94 -5.15 5.24
C ALA A 66 14.07 -5.53 4.26
N GLU A 67 13.92 -6.65 3.53
CA GLU A 67 14.88 -7.04 2.50
C GLU A 67 14.99 -6.01 1.38
N PHE A 68 13.88 -5.36 1.04
CA PHE A 68 13.82 -4.35 -0.02
C PHE A 68 14.69 -3.14 0.33
N ASP A 69 14.48 -2.57 1.52
CA ASP A 69 15.29 -1.47 2.05
C ASP A 69 16.77 -1.85 2.18
N ARG A 70 17.05 -3.08 2.65
CA ARG A 70 18.42 -3.57 2.79
C ARG A 70 19.14 -3.64 1.45
N ALA A 71 18.46 -4.06 0.39
CA ALA A 71 19.04 -4.16 -0.94
C ALA A 71 19.49 -2.80 -1.49
N ILE A 72 18.78 -1.72 -1.14
CA ILE A 72 19.12 -0.33 -1.52
C ILE A 72 19.93 0.41 -0.45
N GLY A 73 20.58 -0.33 0.48
CA GLY A 73 21.51 0.24 1.45
C GLY A 73 20.88 1.05 2.59
N ARG A 74 19.57 0.95 2.81
CA ARG A 74 18.89 1.66 3.90
C ARG A 74 19.09 1.00 5.25
N THR A 75 19.18 1.84 6.28
CA THR A 75 19.17 1.39 7.67
C THR A 75 17.78 0.92 8.05
N LEU A 76 17.70 -0.32 8.55
CA LEU A 76 16.46 -0.89 9.03
C LEU A 76 16.15 -0.38 10.44
N PRO A 77 14.89 -0.03 10.76
CA PRO A 77 14.53 0.34 12.11
C PRO A 77 14.57 -0.88 13.05
N ASP A 78 14.87 -0.63 14.33
CA ASP A 78 14.83 -1.67 15.37
C ASP A 78 13.42 -2.25 15.56
N ASP A 79 12.40 -1.39 15.36
CA ASP A 79 10.98 -1.75 15.39
C ASP A 79 10.43 -1.64 13.96
N PRO A 80 10.16 -2.76 13.27
CA PRO A 80 9.74 -2.73 11.87
C PRO A 80 8.35 -2.10 11.69
N THR A 81 7.52 -2.00 12.75
CA THR A 81 6.22 -1.30 12.67
C THR A 81 6.35 0.23 12.61
N ARG A 82 7.57 0.76 12.73
CA ARG A 82 7.88 2.18 12.56
C ARG A 82 8.53 2.48 11.22
N ALA A 83 8.73 1.46 10.39
CA ALA A 83 9.25 1.65 9.04
C ALA A 83 8.23 2.41 8.19
N ASN A 84 8.74 3.17 7.22
CA ASN A 84 7.89 3.69 6.15
C ASN A 84 7.55 2.53 5.21
N ALA A 85 6.26 2.27 5.02
CA ALA A 85 5.82 1.23 4.09
C ALA A 85 6.25 1.59 2.66
N GLN A 86 6.75 0.60 1.91
CA GLN A 86 7.04 0.78 0.48
C GLN A 86 5.77 0.70 -0.36
N PHE A 87 4.79 -0.09 0.08
CA PHE A 87 3.49 -0.20 -0.58
C PHE A 87 2.41 0.41 0.31
N GLU A 88 1.58 1.26 -0.28
CA GLU A 88 0.36 1.79 0.31
C GLU A 88 -0.72 1.90 -0.76
N THR A 89 -1.91 1.39 -0.46
CA THR A 89 -3.08 1.54 -1.32
C THR A 89 -4.34 1.66 -0.50
N ARG A 90 -5.42 2.12 -1.13
CA ARG A 90 -6.74 2.04 -0.54
C ARG A 90 -7.39 0.71 -0.89
N PHE A 91 -8.23 0.21 0.00
CA PHE A 91 -8.80 -1.12 -0.17
C PHE A 91 -9.62 -1.30 -1.45
N GLU A 92 -10.25 -0.27 -2.01
CA GLU A 92 -11.02 -0.35 -3.26
C GLU A 92 -10.15 -0.65 -4.48
N GLU A 93 -8.85 -0.32 -4.44
CA GLU A 93 -7.92 -0.62 -5.53
C GLU A 93 -7.57 -2.11 -5.58
N VAL A 94 -7.82 -2.84 -4.49
CA VAL A 94 -7.44 -4.24 -4.31
C VAL A 94 -8.61 -5.10 -3.82
N SER A 95 -9.83 -4.60 -3.95
CA SER A 95 -11.04 -5.33 -3.61
C SER A 95 -12.23 -4.92 -4.48
N ASP A 96 -13.29 -5.71 -4.43
CA ASP A 96 -14.56 -5.42 -5.12
C ASP A 96 -15.38 -4.30 -4.46
N TRP A 97 -14.83 -3.57 -3.47
CA TRP A 97 -15.56 -2.49 -2.84
C TRP A 97 -15.81 -1.33 -3.83
N PRO A 98 -17.05 -0.84 -3.98
CA PRO A 98 -17.42 -0.03 -5.16
C PRO A 98 -16.98 1.44 -5.11
N THR A 99 -16.54 1.96 -3.96
CA THR A 99 -16.22 3.39 -3.80
C THR A 99 -14.99 3.63 -2.96
N ASP A 100 -14.37 4.80 -3.10
CA ASP A 100 -13.11 5.13 -2.44
C ASP A 100 -13.14 5.25 -0.91
N ARG A 101 -14.30 5.02 -0.28
CA ARG A 101 -14.55 5.09 1.16
C ARG A 101 -15.78 4.27 1.52
N VAL A 102 -15.95 3.98 2.80
CA VAL A 102 -17.20 3.45 3.37
C VAL A 102 -18.01 4.61 3.92
N ASP A 103 -19.29 4.65 3.59
CA ASP A 103 -20.30 5.53 4.17
C ASP A 103 -21.28 4.67 4.97
N VAL A 104 -21.29 4.81 6.30
CA VAL A 104 -22.02 3.87 7.18
C VAL A 104 -23.54 4.00 7.09
N GLU A 105 -24.04 5.08 6.50
CA GLU A 105 -25.46 5.25 6.24
C GLU A 105 -25.83 4.64 4.89
N ARG A 106 -25.13 5.04 3.82
CA ARG A 106 -25.38 4.56 2.46
C ARG A 106 -25.11 3.05 2.33
N ASP A 107 -24.08 2.57 3.00
CA ASP A 107 -23.56 1.21 2.84
C ASP A 107 -24.04 0.26 3.97
N ALA A 108 -25.07 0.65 4.74
CA ALA A 108 -25.52 -0.06 5.94
C ALA A 108 -25.71 -1.58 5.73
N ASP A 109 -26.36 -1.97 4.64
CA ASP A 109 -26.63 -3.39 4.32
C ASP A 109 -25.34 -4.15 3.92
N ALA A 110 -24.32 -3.44 3.44
CA ALA A 110 -23.05 -4.00 3.01
C ALA A 110 -22.05 -4.18 4.18
N LEU A 111 -22.21 -3.45 5.29
CA LEU A 111 -21.26 -3.45 6.41
C LEU A 111 -21.05 -4.82 7.04
N GLY A 112 -22.10 -5.65 7.09
CA GLY A 112 -22.06 -6.97 7.73
C GLY A 112 -21.56 -8.11 6.83
N THR A 113 -21.48 -7.90 5.51
CA THR A 113 -21.21 -8.99 4.56
C THR A 113 -20.18 -8.59 3.50
N ALA A 114 -20.51 -7.62 2.65
CA ALA A 114 -19.65 -7.17 1.56
C ALA A 114 -18.37 -6.49 2.07
N LEU A 115 -18.45 -5.70 3.16
CA LEU A 115 -17.27 -5.09 3.76
C LEU A 115 -16.28 -6.15 4.29
N PRO A 116 -16.68 -7.13 5.13
CA PRO A 116 -15.81 -8.25 5.49
C PRO A 116 -15.21 -8.98 4.29
N ALA A 117 -16.01 -9.24 3.24
CA ALA A 117 -15.52 -9.90 2.03
C ALA A 117 -14.46 -9.07 1.29
N ALA A 118 -14.65 -7.75 1.18
CA ALA A 118 -13.65 -6.85 0.63
C ALA A 118 -12.36 -6.88 1.48
N ILE A 119 -12.46 -6.91 2.81
CA ILE A 119 -11.28 -7.05 3.69
C ILE A 119 -10.57 -8.39 3.49
N GLU A 120 -11.27 -9.49 3.23
CA GLU A 120 -10.63 -10.77 2.88
C GLU A 120 -9.77 -10.65 1.61
N GLN A 121 -10.24 -9.90 0.60
CA GLN A 121 -9.49 -9.64 -0.63
C GLN A 121 -8.24 -8.79 -0.38
N VAL A 122 -8.36 -7.76 0.48
CA VAL A 122 -7.21 -6.95 0.91
C VAL A 122 -6.18 -7.82 1.62
N VAL A 123 -6.62 -8.71 2.52
CA VAL A 123 -5.71 -9.63 3.21
C VAL A 123 -5.02 -10.56 2.21
N ALA A 124 -5.77 -11.14 1.26
CA ALA A 124 -5.21 -12.00 0.23
C ALA A 124 -4.20 -11.25 -0.65
N HIS A 125 -4.45 -9.98 -0.97
CA HIS A 125 -3.51 -9.14 -1.70
C HIS A 125 -2.21 -8.93 -0.90
N LEU A 126 -2.31 -8.58 0.37
CA LEU A 126 -1.15 -8.44 1.25
C LEU A 126 -0.42 -9.77 1.45
N ASP A 127 -1.13 -10.90 1.57
CA ASP A 127 -0.53 -12.24 1.64
C ASP A 127 0.30 -12.60 0.39
N GLY A 128 0.06 -11.95 -0.74
CA GLY A 128 0.88 -12.08 -1.95
C GLY A 128 2.24 -11.38 -1.86
N ILE A 129 2.44 -10.50 -0.86
CA ILE A 129 3.69 -9.78 -0.61
C ILE A 129 4.48 -10.54 0.46
N THR A 130 5.36 -11.44 0.01
CA THR A 130 6.09 -12.39 0.89
C THR A 130 7.60 -12.19 0.92
N ASP A 131 8.12 -11.29 0.09
CA ASP A 131 9.55 -11.01 -0.09
C ASP A 131 9.75 -9.74 -0.94
N ALA A 132 11.00 -9.32 -1.15
CA ALA A 132 11.27 -8.13 -1.96
C ALA A 132 10.85 -8.28 -3.45
N PRO A 133 11.05 -9.43 -4.14
CA PRO A 133 10.56 -9.62 -5.50
C PRO A 133 9.03 -9.55 -5.66
N SER A 134 8.26 -10.09 -4.72
CA SER A 134 6.81 -9.98 -4.74
C SER A 134 6.33 -8.56 -4.48
N LEU A 135 6.95 -7.83 -3.53
CA LEU A 135 6.71 -6.39 -3.36
C LEU A 135 6.99 -5.60 -4.65
N ALA A 136 8.14 -5.83 -5.30
CA ALA A 136 8.50 -5.16 -6.54
C ALA A 136 7.47 -5.41 -7.67
N ARG A 137 6.97 -6.66 -7.76
CA ARG A 137 5.89 -7.02 -8.68
C ARG A 137 4.61 -6.27 -8.36
N THR A 138 4.19 -6.26 -7.09
CA THR A 138 2.98 -5.56 -6.65
C THR A 138 3.04 -4.06 -6.95
N LEU A 139 4.17 -3.41 -6.68
CA LEU A 139 4.37 -1.98 -7.01
C LEU A 139 4.25 -1.73 -8.52
N ARG A 140 4.88 -2.57 -9.33
CA ARG A 140 4.79 -2.49 -10.79
C ARG A 140 3.37 -2.67 -11.31
N GLU A 141 2.67 -3.71 -10.84
CA GLU A 141 1.28 -4.00 -11.23
C GLU A 141 0.32 -2.89 -10.78
N SER A 142 0.63 -2.24 -9.66
CA SER A 142 -0.10 -1.08 -9.13
C SER A 142 0.27 0.25 -9.81
N GLY A 143 1.17 0.24 -10.80
CA GLY A 143 1.49 1.41 -11.63
C GLY A 143 2.44 2.43 -11.01
N PHE A 144 3.28 2.03 -10.04
CA PHE A 144 4.28 2.86 -9.36
C PHE A 144 5.50 3.18 -10.24
N VAL A 145 5.27 3.74 -11.43
CA VAL A 145 6.33 3.97 -12.44
C VAL A 145 7.33 5.06 -12.04
N LEU A 146 6.97 5.97 -11.12
CA LEU A 146 7.84 7.03 -10.57
C LEU A 146 8.42 6.69 -9.19
N ASP A 147 8.37 5.42 -8.79
CA ASP A 147 8.91 4.98 -7.51
C ASP A 147 10.43 4.80 -7.60
N ASP A 148 11.16 5.72 -6.98
CA ASP A 148 12.62 5.73 -6.92
C ASP A 148 13.17 4.50 -6.19
N ASP A 149 12.48 4.01 -5.16
CA ASP A 149 12.96 2.90 -4.35
C ASP A 149 12.84 1.59 -5.11
N LEU A 150 11.74 1.42 -5.86
CA LEU A 150 11.58 0.33 -6.82
C LEU A 150 12.66 0.34 -7.89
N PHE A 151 12.95 1.51 -8.44
CA PHE A 151 13.97 1.62 -9.46
C PHE A 151 15.36 1.31 -8.90
N ALA A 152 15.72 1.91 -7.76
CA ALA A 152 16.97 1.63 -7.07
C ALA A 152 17.09 0.14 -6.69
N TRP A 153 15.99 -0.50 -6.29
CA TRP A 153 15.96 -1.93 -5.99
C TRP A 153 16.24 -2.78 -7.23
N TYR A 154 15.63 -2.46 -8.38
CA TYR A 154 15.98 -3.14 -9.64
C TYR A 154 17.46 -2.97 -9.99
N CYS A 155 18.00 -1.77 -9.78
CA CYS A 155 19.41 -1.50 -10.01
C CYS A 155 20.33 -2.31 -9.10
N ALA A 156 20.10 -2.25 -7.79
CA ALA A 156 20.91 -2.92 -6.78
C ALA A 156 20.88 -4.46 -6.90
N THR A 157 19.78 -5.02 -7.42
CA THR A 157 19.61 -6.47 -7.59
C THR A 157 19.98 -6.98 -8.97
N GLY A 158 20.56 -6.14 -9.84
CA GLY A 158 21.00 -6.54 -11.18
C GLY A 158 19.87 -6.79 -12.17
N ARG A 159 18.65 -6.32 -11.88
CA ARG A 159 17.45 -6.45 -12.73
C ARG A 159 17.39 -5.32 -13.75
N THR A 160 18.43 -5.23 -14.59
CA THR A 160 18.61 -4.12 -15.54
C THR A 160 17.43 -3.97 -16.51
N ASP A 161 16.85 -5.08 -16.98
CA ASP A 161 15.70 -5.02 -17.90
C ASP A 161 14.44 -4.45 -17.23
N ASP A 162 14.20 -4.79 -15.96
CA ASP A 162 13.09 -4.23 -15.20
C ASP A 162 13.30 -2.73 -14.91
N ALA A 163 14.52 -2.32 -14.56
CA ALA A 163 14.87 -0.90 -14.39
C ALA A 163 14.63 -0.10 -15.68
N ARG A 164 15.09 -0.62 -16.83
CA ARG A 164 14.85 0.01 -18.15
C ARG A 164 13.36 0.05 -18.50
N ALA A 165 12.62 -1.01 -18.21
CA ALA A 165 11.18 -1.05 -18.44
C ALA A 165 10.44 -0.01 -17.59
N GLN A 166 10.81 0.15 -16.31
CA GLN A 166 10.24 1.19 -15.46
C GLN A 166 10.56 2.60 -15.97
N PHE A 167 11.82 2.88 -16.32
CA PHE A 167 12.21 4.17 -16.91
C PHE A 167 11.45 4.46 -18.20
N GLY A 168 11.32 3.45 -19.08
CA GLY A 168 10.52 3.55 -20.30
C GLY A 168 9.06 3.90 -20.01
N ALA A 169 8.42 3.19 -19.09
CA ALA A 169 7.04 3.46 -18.69
C ALA A 169 6.85 4.85 -18.07
N ALA A 170 7.82 5.32 -17.27
CA ALA A 170 7.83 6.67 -16.73
C ALA A 170 7.95 7.72 -17.85
N ARG A 171 8.85 7.51 -18.81
CA ARG A 171 9.03 8.39 -19.98
C ARG A 171 7.79 8.42 -20.86
N ASP A 172 7.17 7.29 -21.11
CA ASP A 172 5.96 7.21 -21.96
C ASP A 172 4.79 7.99 -21.32
N ARG A 173 4.69 7.96 -19.99
CA ARG A 173 3.61 8.63 -19.25
C ARG A 173 3.88 10.12 -19.01
N PHE A 174 5.12 10.50 -18.73
CA PHE A 174 5.46 11.84 -18.23
C PHE A 174 6.46 12.60 -19.12
N GLY A 175 7.00 11.98 -20.17
CA GLY A 175 8.09 12.53 -20.98
C GLY A 175 7.78 13.83 -21.72
N ALA A 176 6.49 14.11 -21.93
CA ALA A 176 6.03 15.37 -22.52
C ALA A 176 5.83 16.51 -21.50
N GLU A 177 5.96 16.23 -20.20
CA GLU A 177 5.75 17.22 -19.14
C GLU A 177 7.02 18.05 -18.90
N GLU A 178 6.87 19.34 -18.59
CA GLU A 178 7.99 20.25 -18.29
C GLU A 178 8.88 19.75 -17.14
N ARG A 179 8.31 18.99 -16.19
CA ARG A 179 9.04 18.42 -15.07
C ARG A 179 9.86 17.17 -15.42
N TRP A 180 9.71 16.60 -16.62
CA TRP A 180 10.36 15.35 -17.00
C TRP A 180 11.88 15.36 -16.84
N PRO A 181 12.65 16.38 -17.28
CA PRO A 181 14.10 16.37 -17.12
C PRO A 181 14.54 16.19 -15.65
N ARG A 182 13.79 16.75 -14.70
CA ARG A 182 14.05 16.58 -13.26
C ARG A 182 13.71 15.17 -12.77
N LEU A 183 12.65 14.56 -13.31
CA LEU A 183 12.28 13.18 -12.97
C LEU A 183 13.32 12.20 -13.54
N ALA A 184 13.68 12.35 -14.82
CA ALA A 184 14.68 11.51 -15.49
C ALA A 184 16.04 11.56 -14.80
N ALA A 185 16.48 12.74 -14.35
CA ALA A 185 17.75 12.89 -13.64
C ALA A 185 17.83 12.03 -12.36
N ARG A 186 16.72 11.80 -11.64
CA ARG A 186 16.69 10.92 -10.45
C ARG A 186 16.94 9.46 -10.82
N PHE A 187 16.34 9.00 -11.93
CA PHE A 187 16.59 7.67 -12.47
C PHE A 187 18.03 7.52 -12.94
N GLU A 188 18.57 8.52 -13.63
CA GLU A 188 19.94 8.52 -14.12
C GLU A 188 20.96 8.49 -12.98
N GLU A 189 20.74 9.27 -11.91
CA GLU A 189 21.57 9.28 -10.71
C GLU A 189 21.61 7.90 -10.05
N ALA A 190 20.45 7.29 -9.81
CA ALA A 190 20.36 5.94 -9.26
C ALA A 190 21.01 4.90 -10.19
N ALA A 191 20.77 4.98 -11.51
CA ALA A 191 21.36 4.04 -12.45
C ALA A 191 22.90 4.14 -12.47
N LEU A 192 23.44 5.35 -12.39
CA LEU A 192 24.89 5.60 -12.35
C LEU A 192 25.53 4.97 -11.11
N GLU A 193 24.89 5.07 -9.94
CA GLU A 193 25.36 4.46 -8.68
C GLU A 193 25.62 2.95 -8.84
N TYR A 194 24.77 2.25 -9.60
CA TYR A 194 24.86 0.81 -9.83
C TYR A 194 25.46 0.43 -11.19
N GLY A 195 26.01 1.38 -11.96
CA GLY A 195 26.65 1.12 -13.25
C GLY A 195 25.70 0.67 -14.37
N ILE A 196 24.42 1.06 -14.30
CA ILE A 196 23.39 0.72 -15.30
C ILE A 196 23.26 1.83 -16.33
N SER A 197 23.19 1.44 -17.61
CA SER A 197 22.89 2.36 -18.72
C SER A 197 21.41 2.33 -19.07
N LEU A 198 20.78 3.51 -18.99
CA LEU A 198 19.40 3.76 -19.40
C LEU A 198 19.30 4.14 -20.89
N PRO A 199 18.13 3.90 -21.52
CA PRO A 199 17.88 4.17 -22.94
C PRO A 199 17.48 5.62 -23.27
#